data_AF-A0A1R0V8G7-F1
#
_entry.id   AF-A0A1R0V8G7-F1
#
_cell.length_a   1.000
_cell.length_b   1.000
_cell.length_c   1.000
_cell.angle_alpha   90.00
_cell.angle_beta   90.00
_cell.angle_gamma   90.00
#
_symmetry.space_group_name_H-M   'P 1'
#
loop_
_entity.id
_entity.type
_entity.pdbx_description
1 polymer ?
#
loop_
_entity_poly.entity_id
_entity_poly.type
_entity_poly.pdbx_seq_one_letter_code
_entity_poly.pdbx_strand_id
1 'polypeptide(L)'
;MKPGGSKLWPALCALGAVVVVGVAALLVRLPDSALDILPGKPAFPQIDRTALAPDQVRIIDVLQAQYDAQPGGSHYSEGIEEPWCADFVSWVLKEAGQPLSNPNSGHWRIPGVYTLQEYYQATGQFVPADGYRPQTGDVAMYTEGSPLGLHTNFVVAVDGEAITTVGGNEEGGIRVHTLDDEEIAGILGYGKSG
;
A
#
# COMPACT_ATOMS: atom_id res chain seq x y z
N MET A 1 46.02 -38.91 64.40
CA MET A 1 45.33 -39.28 63.15
C MET A 1 44.23 -38.26 62.86
N LYS A 2 44.38 -37.46 61.81
CA LYS A 2 43.38 -36.58 61.23
C LYS A 2 43.62 -36.56 59.72
N PRO A 3 42.64 -36.91 58.89
CA PRO A 3 42.64 -36.48 57.51
C PRO A 3 41.34 -35.74 57.14
N GLY A 4 41.43 -34.91 56.11
CA GLY A 4 40.30 -34.27 55.43
C GLY A 4 40.23 -32.77 55.71
N GLY A 5 40.23 -31.88 54.71
CA GLY A 5 40.19 -32.04 53.27
C GLY A 5 40.09 -30.64 52.64
N SER A 6 40.83 -30.47 51.55
CA SER A 6 40.85 -29.41 50.54
C SER A 6 39.87 -28.23 50.59
N LYS A 7 40.48 -27.04 50.50
CA LYS A 7 39.94 -25.80 49.94
C LYS A 7 39.47 -26.03 48.48
N LEU A 8 38.29 -25.52 48.11
CA LEU A 8 37.90 -25.28 46.72
C LEU A 8 37.44 -23.83 46.54
N TRP A 9 37.80 -23.33 45.36
CA TRP A 9 37.97 -21.95 44.92
C TRP A 9 36.68 -21.37 44.28
N PRO A 10 36.49 -20.03 44.24
CA PRO A 10 35.37 -19.35 43.60
C PRO A 10 35.57 -19.10 42.10
N ALA A 11 34.65 -19.51 41.21
CA ALA A 11 34.62 -19.02 39.83
C ALA A 11 33.30 -19.34 39.13
N LEU A 12 32.27 -18.50 39.30
CA LEU A 12 31.04 -18.59 38.52
C LEU A 12 30.31 -17.24 38.45
N CYS A 13 31.03 -16.17 38.07
CA CYS A 13 30.39 -14.87 37.76
C CYS A 13 30.89 -14.20 36.47
N ALA A 14 31.92 -14.70 35.79
CA ALA A 14 32.48 -14.02 34.61
C ALA A 14 31.82 -14.41 33.28
N LEU A 15 31.12 -15.55 33.18
CA LEU A 15 30.51 -16.00 31.92
C LEU A 15 29.19 -15.27 31.59
N GLY A 16 28.44 -14.82 32.60
CA GLY A 16 27.13 -14.19 32.40
C GLY A 16 27.21 -12.81 31.75
N ALA A 17 28.22 -12.01 32.10
CA ALA A 17 28.32 -10.63 31.61
C ALA A 17 28.69 -10.54 30.12
N VAL A 18 29.50 -11.47 29.60
CA VAL A 18 29.93 -11.46 28.18
C VAL A 18 28.77 -11.85 27.25
N VAL A 19 27.91 -12.78 27.68
CA VAL A 19 26.73 -13.20 26.90
C VAL A 19 25.69 -12.06 26.81
N VAL A 20 25.46 -11.32 27.89
CA VAL A 20 24.50 -10.21 27.90
C VAL A 20 24.94 -9.05 27.01
N VAL A 21 26.23 -8.70 27.02
CA VAL A 21 26.76 -7.62 26.16
C VAL A 21 26.81 -8.06 24.69
N GLY A 22 27.11 -9.33 24.41
CA GLY A 22 27.10 -9.87 23.05
C GLY A 22 25.70 -9.88 22.42
N VAL A 23 24.66 -10.24 23.19
CA VAL A 23 23.26 -10.17 22.75
C VAL A 23 22.81 -8.73 22.57
N ALA A 24 23.17 -7.83 23.50
CA ALA A 24 22.83 -6.41 23.38
C ALA A 24 23.48 -5.76 22.15
N ALA A 25 24.75 -6.06 21.84
CA ALA A 25 25.43 -5.52 20.66
C ALA A 25 24.93 -6.14 19.33
N LEU A 26 24.45 -7.39 19.36
CA LEU A 26 23.84 -8.03 18.20
C LEU A 26 22.45 -7.45 17.89
N LEU A 27 21.73 -6.96 18.90
CA LEU A 27 20.45 -6.27 18.73
C LEU A 27 20.55 -4.85 18.15
N VAL A 28 21.74 -4.23 18.11
CA VAL A 28 21.94 -2.88 17.50
C VAL A 28 22.33 -2.98 16.01
N ARG A 29 22.48 -4.18 15.44
CA ARG A 29 22.85 -4.37 14.02
C ARG A 29 21.91 -5.32 13.28
N LEU A 30 20.62 -5.23 13.55
CA LEU A 30 19.61 -5.77 12.66
C LEU A 30 19.01 -4.59 11.88
N PRO A 31 18.91 -4.66 10.54
CA PRO A 31 18.10 -3.70 9.80
C PRO A 31 16.66 -3.78 10.33
N ASP A 32 15.98 -2.63 10.41
CA ASP A 32 14.65 -2.41 11.02
C ASP A 32 13.50 -3.29 10.45
N SER A 33 13.79 -4.27 9.60
CA SER A 33 12.81 -5.03 8.81
C SER A 33 12.34 -6.35 9.44
N ALA A 34 12.76 -6.69 10.66
CA ALA A 34 12.48 -8.02 11.26
C ALA A 34 11.52 -8.00 12.47
N LEU A 35 10.95 -6.85 12.84
CA LEU A 35 10.06 -6.73 14.02
C LEU A 35 8.65 -6.18 13.73
N ASP A 36 8.27 -6.05 12.45
CA ASP A 36 6.94 -5.55 12.04
C ASP A 36 5.99 -6.67 11.61
N ILE A 37 5.87 -7.72 12.43
CA ILE A 37 4.78 -8.70 12.29
C ILE A 37 3.81 -8.50 13.45
N LEU A 38 3.09 -7.38 13.41
CA LEU A 38 1.77 -7.30 14.01
C LEU A 38 0.80 -8.06 13.08
N PRO A 39 -0.08 -8.94 13.60
CA PRO A 39 -1.09 -9.56 12.77
C PRO A 39 -2.08 -8.48 12.30
N GLY A 40 -2.29 -8.38 10.98
CA GLY A 40 -3.51 -7.75 10.44
C GLY A 40 -3.38 -6.73 9.30
N LYS A 41 -2.18 -6.41 8.78
CA LYS A 41 -2.03 -5.52 7.62
C LYS A 41 -0.83 -5.95 6.77
N PRO A 42 -0.99 -6.27 5.47
CA PRO A 42 0.14 -6.60 4.60
C PRO A 42 1.20 -5.48 4.58
N ALA A 43 2.47 -5.77 4.29
CA ALA A 43 3.45 -4.71 4.08
C ALA A 43 3.19 -3.98 2.74
N PHE A 44 3.58 -2.71 2.64
CA PHE A 44 3.62 -2.04 1.34
C PHE A 44 4.65 -2.77 0.44
N PRO A 45 4.28 -3.11 -0.81
CA PRO A 45 5.17 -3.89 -1.67
C PRO A 45 6.46 -3.13 -1.98
N GLN A 46 7.58 -3.87 -2.00
CA GLN A 46 8.86 -3.31 -2.44
C GLN A 46 8.82 -3.14 -3.96
N ILE A 47 8.83 -1.89 -4.41
CA ILE A 47 8.74 -1.53 -5.83
C ILE A 47 10.06 -0.88 -6.24
N ASP A 48 10.71 -1.42 -7.27
CA ASP A 48 11.92 -0.83 -7.84
C ASP A 48 11.58 0.46 -8.59
N ARG A 49 11.84 1.60 -7.94
CA ARG A 49 11.54 2.92 -8.50
C ARG A 49 12.42 3.28 -9.68
N THR A 50 13.56 2.61 -9.85
CA THR A 50 14.46 2.86 -10.98
C THR A 50 13.94 2.31 -12.30
N ALA A 51 12.99 1.37 -12.23
CA ALA A 51 12.30 0.79 -13.38
C ALA A 51 11.00 1.51 -13.76
N LEU A 52 10.59 2.54 -12.99
CA LEU A 52 9.34 3.27 -13.19
C LEU A 52 9.54 4.60 -13.92
N ALA A 53 8.52 5.03 -14.66
CA ALA A 53 8.45 6.39 -15.17
C ALA A 53 8.39 7.41 -14.00
N PRO A 54 8.90 8.65 -14.16
CA PRO A 54 8.92 9.64 -13.08
C PRO A 54 7.55 9.91 -12.45
N ASP A 55 6.50 9.78 -13.25
CA ASP A 55 5.11 10.00 -12.86
C ASP A 55 4.59 8.86 -11.98
N GLN A 56 4.86 7.62 -12.37
CA GLN A 56 4.59 6.44 -11.55
C GLN A 56 5.36 6.47 -10.23
N VAL A 57 6.63 6.94 -10.23
CA VAL A 57 7.41 7.09 -9.00
C VAL A 57 6.69 8.00 -8.01
N ARG A 58 6.19 9.16 -8.45
CA ARG A 58 5.47 10.11 -7.58
C ARG A 58 4.18 9.51 -7.03
N ILE A 59 3.41 8.79 -7.85
CA ILE A 59 2.20 8.09 -7.40
C ILE A 59 2.55 7.09 -6.30
N ILE A 60 3.56 6.24 -6.51
CA ILE A 60 3.91 5.20 -5.53
C ILE A 60 4.52 5.81 -4.26
N ASP A 61 5.28 6.90 -4.35
CA ASP A 61 5.78 7.63 -3.18
C ASP A 61 4.64 8.20 -2.32
N VAL A 62 3.64 8.82 -2.95
CA VAL A 62 2.45 9.32 -2.25
C VAL A 62 1.68 8.16 -1.62
N LEU A 63 1.44 7.08 -2.37
CA LEU A 63 0.73 5.91 -1.87
C LEU A 63 1.42 5.28 -0.66
N GLN A 64 2.75 5.12 -0.70
CA GLN A 64 3.51 4.57 0.41
C GLN A 64 3.40 5.48 1.64
N ALA A 65 3.57 6.80 1.47
CA ALA A 65 3.43 7.74 2.58
C ALA A 65 2.03 7.70 3.23
N GLN A 66 0.96 7.64 2.42
CA GLN A 66 -0.41 7.52 2.95
C GLN A 66 -0.67 6.17 3.58
N TYR A 67 -0.11 5.09 3.01
CA TYR A 67 -0.19 3.76 3.57
C TYR A 67 0.43 3.67 4.96
N ASP A 68 1.57 4.32 5.16
CA ASP A 68 2.28 4.34 6.44
C ASP A 68 1.53 5.20 7.48
N ALA A 69 0.97 6.34 7.06
CA ALA A 69 0.28 7.27 7.94
C ALA A 69 -1.16 6.89 8.31
N GLN A 70 -1.86 6.15 7.43
CA GLN A 70 -3.29 5.81 7.55
C GLN A 70 -4.22 6.98 7.98
N PRO A 71 -4.23 8.14 7.29
CA PRO A 71 -5.24 9.17 7.57
C PRO A 71 -6.66 8.66 7.36
N GLY A 72 -7.60 9.18 8.14
CA GLY A 72 -9.02 8.88 7.97
C GLY A 72 -9.60 9.46 6.67
N GLY A 73 -10.70 8.87 6.18
CA GLY A 73 -11.32 9.22 4.89
C GLY A 73 -11.60 10.71 4.67
N SER A 74 -11.99 11.42 5.74
CA SER A 74 -12.24 12.87 5.70
C SER A 74 -11.04 13.72 5.29
N HIS A 75 -9.82 13.17 5.37
CA HIS A 75 -8.63 13.80 4.81
C HIS A 75 -8.69 13.93 3.28
N TYR A 76 -9.23 12.92 2.60
CA TYR A 76 -9.29 12.85 1.13
C TYR A 76 -10.57 13.49 0.58
N SER A 77 -11.67 13.39 1.33
CA SER A 77 -12.99 13.91 0.95
C SER A 77 -13.28 15.34 1.45
N GLU A 78 -12.25 16.12 1.78
CA GLU A 78 -12.37 17.52 2.23
C GLU A 78 -13.31 17.70 3.45
N GLY A 79 -13.28 16.75 4.38
CA GLY A 79 -14.09 16.77 5.61
C GLY A 79 -15.45 16.08 5.51
N ILE A 80 -15.82 15.55 4.34
CA ILE A 80 -17.13 14.90 4.12
C ILE A 80 -17.08 13.42 4.56
N GLU A 81 -18.10 12.97 5.28
CA GLU A 81 -18.24 11.55 5.65
C GLU A 81 -18.96 10.79 4.52
N GLU A 82 -18.17 10.12 3.67
CA GLU A 82 -18.65 9.36 2.51
C GLU A 82 -17.68 8.21 2.19
N PRO A 83 -18.08 7.20 1.37
CA PRO A 83 -17.12 6.29 0.75
C PRO A 83 -16.09 7.09 -0.06
N TRP A 84 -14.80 6.89 0.24
CA TRP A 84 -13.73 7.80 -0.18
C TRP A 84 -12.70 7.14 -1.10
N CYS A 85 -13.02 6.03 -1.75
CA CYS A 85 -12.08 5.34 -2.64
C CYS A 85 -11.70 6.18 -3.87
N ALA A 86 -12.66 6.82 -4.52
CA ALA A 86 -12.40 7.72 -5.65
C ALA A 86 -11.81 9.08 -5.21
N ASP A 87 -12.15 9.55 -4.01
CA ASP A 87 -11.49 10.69 -3.38
C ASP A 87 -10.01 10.43 -3.14
N PHE A 88 -9.68 9.25 -2.60
CA PHE A 88 -8.30 8.82 -2.41
C PHE A 88 -7.53 8.83 -3.72
N VAL A 89 -8.09 8.26 -4.79
CA VAL A 89 -7.47 8.29 -6.13
C VAL A 89 -7.25 9.73 -6.60
N SER A 90 -8.28 10.57 -6.54
CA SER A 90 -8.22 11.97 -6.98
C SER A 90 -7.16 12.76 -6.20
N TRP A 91 -7.08 12.53 -4.89
CA TRP A 91 -6.13 13.18 -4.00
C TRP A 91 -4.70 12.72 -4.27
N VAL A 92 -4.47 11.41 -4.40
CA VAL A 92 -3.15 10.85 -4.71
C VAL A 92 -2.62 11.40 -6.03
N LEU A 93 -3.46 11.45 -7.07
CA LEU A 93 -3.07 12.00 -8.37
C LEU A 93 -2.79 13.51 -8.29
N LYS A 94 -3.57 14.26 -7.52
CA LYS A 94 -3.28 15.68 -7.24
C LYS A 94 -1.91 15.85 -6.57
N GLU A 95 -1.61 15.10 -5.51
CA GLU A 95 -0.34 15.20 -4.80
C GLU A 95 0.84 14.67 -5.61
N ALA A 96 0.61 13.72 -6.53
CA ALA A 96 1.60 13.27 -7.50
C ALA A 96 1.82 14.28 -8.66
N GLY A 97 1.14 15.44 -8.65
CA GLY A 97 1.28 16.49 -9.65
C GLY A 97 0.49 16.25 -10.94
N GLN A 98 -0.51 15.37 -10.89
CA GLN A 98 -1.40 15.02 -11.99
C GLN A 98 -2.88 15.19 -11.59
N PRO A 99 -3.32 16.39 -11.16
CA PRO A 99 -4.69 16.56 -10.69
C PRO A 99 -5.70 16.21 -11.80
N LEU A 100 -6.73 15.45 -11.42
CA LEU A 100 -7.89 15.22 -12.29
C LEU A 100 -8.70 16.52 -12.43
N SER A 101 -9.71 16.49 -13.29
CA SER A 101 -10.69 17.57 -13.41
C SER A 101 -12.10 16.99 -13.44
N ASN A 102 -12.83 17.12 -12.34
CA ASN A 102 -14.19 16.64 -12.19
C ASN A 102 -15.06 17.15 -13.36
N PRO A 103 -15.69 16.25 -14.15
CA PRO A 103 -16.49 16.64 -15.31
C PRO A 103 -17.66 17.59 -15.00
N ASN A 104 -18.16 17.56 -13.76
CA ASN A 104 -19.34 18.33 -13.35
C ASN A 104 -18.99 19.68 -12.70
N SER A 105 -17.76 19.87 -12.21
CA SER A 105 -17.37 21.07 -11.44
C SER A 105 -16.05 21.70 -11.84
N GLY A 106 -15.20 21.00 -12.58
CA GLY A 106 -13.81 21.41 -12.87
C GLY A 106 -12.86 21.33 -11.67
N HIS A 107 -13.33 20.88 -10.50
CA HIS A 107 -12.50 20.71 -9.30
C HIS A 107 -11.63 19.45 -9.41
N TRP A 108 -10.52 19.35 -8.68
CA TRP A 108 -9.65 18.16 -8.73
C TRP A 108 -10.30 16.90 -8.15
N ARG A 109 -11.23 17.09 -7.20
CA ARG A 109 -11.87 16.01 -6.45
C ARG A 109 -12.98 15.33 -7.25
N ILE A 110 -12.88 14.02 -7.44
CA ILE A 110 -13.91 13.16 -8.00
C ILE A 110 -14.35 12.14 -6.94
N PRO A 111 -15.50 12.34 -6.26
CA PRO A 111 -15.96 11.45 -5.16
C PRO A 111 -16.46 10.07 -5.59
N GLY A 112 -16.87 9.94 -6.86
CA GLY A 112 -17.61 8.77 -7.32
C GLY A 112 -16.85 7.97 -8.36
N VAL A 113 -16.87 6.64 -8.24
CA VAL A 113 -16.26 5.71 -9.22
C VAL A 113 -16.86 5.89 -10.63
N TYR A 114 -18.18 6.09 -10.74
CA TYR A 114 -18.80 6.37 -12.04
C TYR A 114 -18.29 7.67 -12.67
N THR A 115 -18.20 8.76 -11.89
CA THR A 115 -17.67 10.03 -12.38
C THR A 115 -16.18 9.94 -12.72
N LEU A 116 -15.42 9.11 -12.00
CA LEU A 116 -14.02 8.82 -12.30
C LEU A 116 -13.88 8.07 -13.63
N GLN A 117 -14.77 7.10 -13.89
CA GLN A 117 -14.85 6.44 -15.18
C GLN A 117 -15.20 7.42 -16.31
N GLU A 118 -16.22 8.26 -16.12
CA GLU A 118 -16.62 9.29 -17.09
C GLU A 118 -15.46 10.23 -17.42
N TYR A 119 -14.68 10.63 -16.40
CA TYR A 119 -13.48 11.43 -16.60
C TYR A 119 -12.49 10.72 -17.52
N TYR A 120 -12.09 9.48 -17.20
CA TYR A 120 -11.11 8.75 -18.01
C TYR A 120 -11.63 8.47 -19.42
N GLN A 121 -12.93 8.26 -19.60
CA GLN A 121 -13.54 8.11 -20.92
C GLN A 121 -13.47 9.42 -21.71
N ALA A 122 -13.84 10.54 -21.09
CA ALA A 122 -13.83 11.85 -21.71
C ALA A 122 -12.42 12.33 -22.11
N THR A 123 -11.39 11.94 -21.35
CA THR A 123 -9.99 12.25 -21.66
C THR A 123 -9.31 11.22 -22.58
N GLY A 124 -10.02 10.15 -22.98
CA GLY A 124 -9.46 9.09 -23.82
C GLY A 124 -8.42 8.21 -23.12
N GLN A 125 -8.42 8.19 -21.79
CA GLN A 125 -7.49 7.45 -20.94
C GLN A 125 -8.10 6.16 -20.34
N PHE A 126 -9.41 5.94 -20.53
CA PHE A 126 -10.08 4.71 -20.13
C PHE A 126 -9.76 3.57 -21.10
N VAL A 127 -9.35 2.42 -20.56
CA VAL A 127 -9.15 1.17 -21.31
C VAL A 127 -10.01 0.07 -20.66
N PRO A 128 -10.86 -0.63 -21.42
CA PRO A 128 -11.58 -1.80 -20.90
C PRO A 128 -10.62 -2.88 -20.39
N ALA A 129 -11.04 -3.66 -19.39
CA ALA A 129 -10.17 -4.69 -18.80
C ALA A 129 -9.80 -5.81 -19.79
N ASP A 130 -10.67 -6.11 -20.75
CA ASP A 130 -10.49 -7.18 -21.73
C ASP A 130 -9.24 -6.96 -22.59
N GLY A 131 -8.29 -7.89 -22.52
CA GLY A 131 -7.05 -7.88 -23.29
C GLY A 131 -6.02 -6.81 -22.89
N TYR A 132 -6.27 -6.04 -21.83
CA TYR A 132 -5.32 -5.03 -21.33
C TYR A 132 -4.54 -5.54 -20.12
N ARG A 133 -3.21 -5.47 -20.20
CA ARG A 133 -2.33 -5.71 -19.05
C ARG A 133 -2.04 -4.37 -18.36
N PRO A 134 -2.52 -4.13 -17.13
CA PRO A 134 -2.32 -2.85 -16.47
C PRO A 134 -0.85 -2.62 -16.12
N GLN A 135 -0.52 -1.35 -15.93
CA GLN A 135 0.80 -0.90 -15.51
C GLN A 135 0.72 -0.31 -14.10
N THR A 136 1.85 -0.30 -13.39
CA THR A 136 1.97 0.42 -12.12
C THR A 136 1.49 1.87 -12.28
N GLY A 137 0.66 2.33 -11.37
CA GLY A 137 0.02 3.65 -11.41
C GLY A 137 -1.37 3.66 -12.07
N ASP A 138 -1.71 2.68 -12.91
CA ASP A 138 -3.06 2.62 -13.50
C ASP A 138 -4.12 2.50 -12.41
N VAL A 139 -5.27 3.14 -12.62
CA VAL A 139 -6.39 3.13 -11.69
C VAL A 139 -7.37 2.04 -12.12
N ALA A 140 -7.51 0.97 -11.34
CA ALA A 140 -8.53 -0.04 -11.59
C ALA A 140 -9.90 0.45 -11.11
N MET A 141 -10.93 0.23 -11.91
CA MET A 141 -12.33 0.56 -11.60
C MET A 141 -13.17 -0.70 -11.67
N TYR A 142 -13.95 -0.96 -10.62
CA TYR A 142 -14.76 -2.16 -10.47
C TYR A 142 -16.23 -1.83 -10.70
N THR A 143 -16.97 -2.79 -11.26
CA THR A 143 -18.42 -2.63 -11.42
C THR A 143 -19.15 -2.87 -10.10
N GLU A 144 -20.33 -2.25 -9.96
CA GLU A 144 -21.29 -2.66 -8.95
C GLU A 144 -21.59 -4.16 -9.08
N GLY A 145 -21.57 -4.88 -7.95
CA GLY A 145 -21.74 -6.33 -7.90
C GLY A 145 -20.46 -7.16 -8.05
N SER A 146 -19.29 -6.54 -8.29
CA SER A 146 -18.01 -7.23 -8.15
C SER A 146 -17.75 -7.67 -6.69
N PRO A 147 -16.81 -8.60 -6.42
CA PRO A 147 -16.47 -8.96 -5.04
C PRO A 147 -16.02 -7.77 -4.17
N LEU A 148 -15.42 -6.74 -4.78
CA LEU A 148 -15.04 -5.48 -4.12
C LEU A 148 -16.16 -4.41 -4.16
N GLY A 149 -17.31 -4.71 -4.78
CA GLY A 149 -18.38 -3.77 -5.02
C GLY A 149 -18.01 -2.68 -6.04
N LEU A 150 -18.76 -1.58 -6.03
CA LEU A 150 -18.42 -0.39 -6.81
C LEU A 150 -17.22 0.30 -6.15
N HIS A 151 -16.03 0.12 -6.72
CA HIS A 151 -14.78 0.52 -6.06
C HIS A 151 -13.71 0.97 -7.05
N THR A 152 -12.62 1.52 -6.52
CA THR A 152 -11.42 1.86 -7.30
C THR A 152 -10.16 1.85 -6.44
N ASN A 153 -9.03 1.47 -7.04
CA ASN A 153 -7.72 1.45 -6.42
C ASN A 153 -6.61 1.66 -7.46
N PHE A 154 -5.37 1.86 -7.02
CA PHE A 154 -4.20 1.91 -7.89
C PHE A 154 -3.59 0.53 -8.06
N VAL A 155 -3.23 0.17 -9.28
CA VAL A 155 -2.34 -0.95 -9.55
C VAL A 155 -0.92 -0.55 -9.15
N VAL A 156 -0.29 -1.31 -8.26
CA VAL A 156 1.08 -1.04 -7.80
C VAL A 156 2.10 -2.07 -8.27
N ALA A 157 1.66 -3.30 -8.54
CA ALA A 157 2.49 -4.35 -9.13
C ALA A 157 1.65 -5.33 -9.97
N VAL A 158 2.28 -5.91 -11.00
CA VAL A 158 1.70 -6.98 -11.83
C VAL A 158 2.74 -8.06 -12.07
N ASP A 159 2.56 -9.24 -11.46
CA ASP A 159 3.44 -10.40 -11.61
C ASP A 159 2.67 -11.59 -12.20
N GLY A 160 3.00 -11.98 -13.43
CA GLY A 160 2.16 -12.90 -14.20
C GLY A 160 0.75 -12.35 -14.39
N GLU A 161 -0.23 -13.10 -13.87
CA GLU A 161 -1.66 -12.76 -13.81
C GLU A 161 -2.06 -12.07 -12.49
N ALA A 162 -1.20 -12.12 -11.47
CA ALA A 162 -1.49 -11.49 -10.19
C ALA A 162 -1.37 -9.96 -10.29
N ILE A 163 -2.40 -9.27 -9.79
CA ILE A 163 -2.44 -7.81 -9.71
C ILE A 163 -2.47 -7.42 -8.23
N THR A 164 -1.48 -6.64 -7.80
CA THR A 164 -1.47 -6.04 -6.47
C THR A 164 -1.89 -4.59 -6.59
N THR A 165 -2.84 -4.19 -5.76
CA THR A 165 -3.42 -2.85 -5.72
C THR A 165 -3.21 -2.19 -4.36
N VAL A 166 -3.33 -0.85 -4.36
CA VAL A 166 -3.43 -0.04 -3.14
C VAL A 166 -4.65 0.87 -3.27
N GLY A 167 -5.60 0.72 -2.37
CA GLY A 167 -6.86 1.44 -2.37
C GLY A 167 -7.20 2.04 -1.02
N GLY A 168 -8.00 3.10 -1.05
CA GLY A 168 -8.60 3.72 0.11
C GLY A 168 -10.01 3.18 0.37
N ASN A 169 -10.53 3.39 1.58
CA ASN A 169 -11.84 2.92 2.05
C ASN A 169 -12.00 1.39 2.06
N GLU A 170 -10.90 0.65 2.04
CA GLU A 170 -10.90 -0.81 2.15
C GLU A 170 -10.80 -1.18 3.63
N GLU A 171 -11.84 -1.83 4.15
CA GLU A 171 -12.01 -2.08 5.59
C GLU A 171 -11.90 -0.78 6.44
N GLY A 172 -12.28 0.35 5.86
CA GLY A 172 -12.20 1.67 6.50
C GLY A 172 -10.81 2.33 6.53
N GLY A 173 -9.81 1.76 5.85
CA GLY A 173 -8.45 2.31 5.78
C GLY A 173 -7.85 2.26 4.38
N ILE A 174 -6.53 2.43 4.31
CA ILE A 174 -5.77 2.19 3.07
C ILE A 174 -5.18 0.78 3.16
N ARG A 175 -5.40 -0.03 2.13
CA ARG A 175 -4.98 -1.43 2.09
C ARG A 175 -4.14 -1.72 0.87
N VAL A 176 -3.24 -2.69 1.04
CA VAL A 176 -2.55 -3.39 -0.04
C VAL A 176 -3.31 -4.70 -0.23
N HIS A 177 -3.73 -4.99 -1.44
CA HIS A 177 -4.52 -6.16 -1.76
C HIS A 177 -3.99 -6.82 -3.02
N THR A 178 -3.74 -8.13 -2.98
CA THR A 178 -3.45 -8.90 -4.20
C THR A 178 -4.73 -9.59 -4.61
N LEU A 179 -5.23 -9.24 -5.79
CA LEU A 179 -6.55 -9.66 -6.25
C LEU A 179 -6.55 -11.15 -6.60
N ASP A 180 -7.65 -11.82 -6.29
CA ASP A 180 -7.96 -13.15 -6.81
C ASP A 180 -8.66 -13.12 -8.19
N ASP A 181 -8.90 -14.29 -8.76
CA ASP A 181 -9.50 -14.41 -10.10
C ASP A 181 -10.90 -13.79 -10.20
N GLU A 182 -11.71 -13.87 -9.14
CA GLU A 182 -13.07 -13.31 -9.11
C GLU A 182 -13.02 -11.77 -9.04
N GLU A 183 -12.10 -11.24 -8.23
CA GLU A 183 -11.86 -9.81 -8.10
C GLU A 183 -11.30 -9.21 -9.40
N ILE A 184 -10.37 -9.91 -10.06
CA ILE A 184 -9.84 -9.52 -11.38
C ILE A 184 -10.97 -9.52 -12.42
N ALA A 185 -11.83 -10.54 -12.43
CA ALA A 185 -12.99 -10.60 -13.32
C ALA A 185 -14.03 -9.49 -13.04
N GLY A 186 -14.00 -8.91 -11.84
CA GLY A 186 -14.83 -7.78 -11.42
C GLY A 186 -14.35 -6.41 -11.93
N ILE A 187 -13.15 -6.32 -12.53
CA ILE A 187 -12.60 -5.07 -13.05
C ILE A 187 -13.32 -4.71 -14.35
N LEU A 188 -13.94 -3.53 -14.36
CA LEU A 188 -14.60 -2.96 -15.54
C LEU A 188 -13.57 -2.40 -16.54
N GLY A 189 -12.53 -1.77 -16.02
CA GLY A 189 -11.45 -1.21 -16.82
C GLY A 189 -10.47 -0.40 -15.99
N TYR A 190 -9.54 0.24 -16.69
CA TYR A 190 -8.43 0.97 -16.10
C TYR A 190 -8.39 2.41 -16.62
N GLY A 191 -8.05 3.33 -15.73
CA GLY A 191 -7.66 4.70 -16.07
C GLY A 191 -6.14 4.77 -16.16
N LYS A 192 -5.62 5.10 -17.34
CA LYS A 192 -4.16 5.19 -17.55
C LYS A 192 -3.55 6.40 -16.84
N SER A 193 -2.50 6.18 -16.07
CA SER A 193 -1.82 7.22 -15.26
C SER A 193 -0.72 8.04 -15.96
N GLY A 194 -0.53 7.85 -17.28
CA GLY A 194 0.40 8.62 -18.11
C GLY A 194 1.71 7.92 -18.39
#